data_AF-A0A969JC16-F1
#
_entry.id   AF-A0A969JC16-F1
#
_cell.length_a   1.000
_cell.length_b   1.000
_cell.length_c   1.000
_cell.angle_alpha   90.00
_cell.angle_beta   90.00
_cell.angle_gamma   90.00
#
_symmetry.space_group_name_H-M   'P 1'
#
loop_
_entity.id
_entity.type
_entity.pdbx_description
1 polymer ?
#
loop_
_entity_poly.entity_id
_entity_poly.type
_entity_poly.pdbx_seq_one_letter_code
_entity_poly.pdbx_strand_id
1 'polypeptide(L)'
;MDRDRQDLQEEYVEWSLSPAAGPPSSLTFTTEFPEYFEALADVSFEALVAGLREIMPSANPTSQELLGVARAPGPLAVDGIVGGQTWAVLNRVAAMDDRPADQPVVRRGDRGRAVQRLQERLQSLDLLKLVDGDFGPITERAVVTAQQQYRGAGHLFRQQLNRNPWNDGSKGTFCMFQRFNRLNFLFRLVSQCCVPKPINPRAMCALVSPNCVPERNSDPMVCATAQRQVQAGRLISLRDPVGIRILELKGRWQLNGQAIEINNPAKNQGIWQVSRGGQRGVLRLLPGLTVDSATIRTGAQVARKVMVGVDVLVAEASSFK
;
A
#
# COMPACT_ATOMS: atom_id res chain seq x y z
N MET A 1 -13.60 -7.93 -19.13
CA MET A 1 -12.36 -8.66 -19.49
C MET A 1 -11.42 -8.82 -18.28
N ASP A 2 -11.89 -8.60 -17.05
CA ASP A 2 -11.04 -8.36 -15.87
C ASP A 2 -11.50 -9.14 -14.63
N ARG A 3 -12.40 -10.13 -14.82
CA ARG A 3 -13.11 -10.79 -13.72
C ARG A 3 -12.19 -11.65 -12.85
N ASP A 4 -11.15 -12.23 -13.45
CA ASP A 4 -10.19 -13.11 -12.79
C ASP A 4 -8.89 -12.36 -12.41
N ARG A 5 -8.89 -11.02 -12.50
CA ARG A 5 -7.66 -10.23 -12.30
C ARG A 5 -7.04 -10.44 -10.92
N GLN A 6 -7.87 -10.58 -9.88
CA GLN A 6 -7.40 -10.79 -8.51
C GLN A 6 -6.68 -12.14 -8.35
N ASP A 7 -6.94 -13.10 -9.23
CA ASP A 7 -6.35 -14.45 -9.18
C ASP A 7 -5.08 -14.57 -10.05
N LEU A 8 -4.88 -13.68 -11.03
CA LEU A 8 -3.80 -13.77 -12.02
C LEU A 8 -2.72 -12.71 -11.85
N GLN A 9 -2.86 -11.87 -10.83
CA GLN A 9 -2.02 -10.72 -10.56
C GLN A 9 -0.90 -11.06 -9.56
N GLU A 10 0.25 -10.43 -9.76
CA GLU A 10 1.40 -10.60 -8.87
C GLU A 10 1.16 -9.84 -7.55
N GLU A 11 1.63 -10.39 -6.43
CA GLU A 11 1.40 -9.89 -5.07
C GLU A 11 1.86 -8.44 -4.84
N TYR A 12 2.90 -8.00 -5.55
CA TYR A 12 3.49 -6.68 -5.39
C TYR A 12 3.27 -5.77 -6.59
N VAL A 13 2.46 -6.17 -7.58
CA VAL A 13 2.23 -5.40 -8.80
C VAL A 13 0.74 -5.18 -9.04
N GLU A 14 0.30 -3.94 -8.86
CA GLU A 14 -0.98 -3.47 -9.36
C GLU A 14 -0.94 -3.17 -10.84
N TRP A 15 -2.04 -3.43 -11.57
CA TRP A 15 -2.15 -2.98 -12.96
C TRP A 15 -3.54 -2.50 -13.37
N SER A 16 -3.57 -1.65 -14.39
CA SER A 16 -4.75 -0.95 -14.87
C SER A 16 -4.70 -0.68 -16.37
N LEU A 17 -5.86 -0.73 -17.04
CA LEU A 17 -6.00 -0.38 -18.45
C LEU A 17 -6.57 1.03 -18.61
N SER A 18 -6.09 1.76 -19.61
CA SER A 18 -6.61 3.08 -19.99
C SER A 18 -6.89 3.15 -21.50
N PRO A 19 -7.99 3.79 -21.95
CA PRO A 19 -9.14 4.19 -21.15
C PRO A 19 -9.90 2.97 -20.64
N ALA A 20 -10.62 3.11 -19.52
CA ALA A 20 -11.50 2.05 -19.03
C ALA A 20 -12.69 1.76 -19.97
N ALA A 21 -13.11 2.77 -20.74
CA ALA A 21 -14.17 2.68 -21.74
C ALA A 21 -13.59 2.79 -23.15
N GLY A 22 -13.84 1.78 -23.99
CA GLY A 22 -13.33 1.70 -25.36
C GLY A 22 -12.09 0.80 -25.51
N PRO A 23 -11.45 0.78 -26.68
CA PRO A 23 -10.22 0.02 -26.90
C PRO A 23 -9.09 0.54 -26.00
N PRO A 24 -8.43 -0.33 -25.21
CA PRO A 24 -7.37 0.12 -24.32
C PRO A 24 -6.15 0.57 -25.12
N SER A 25 -5.59 1.73 -24.77
CA SER A 25 -4.41 2.33 -25.37
C SER A 25 -3.14 2.18 -24.52
N SER A 26 -3.28 1.91 -23.22
CA SER A 26 -2.16 1.60 -22.34
C SER A 26 -2.51 0.66 -21.19
N LEU A 27 -1.47 0.02 -20.67
CA LEU A 27 -1.47 -0.81 -19.48
C LEU A 27 -0.46 -0.21 -18.50
N THR A 28 -0.94 0.26 -17.35
CA THR A 28 -0.09 0.82 -16.28
C THR A 28 0.10 -0.23 -15.21
N PHE A 29 1.33 -0.35 -14.72
CA PHE A 29 1.73 -1.15 -13.57
C PHE A 29 2.19 -0.24 -12.45
N THR A 30 1.85 -0.56 -11.21
CA THR A 30 2.36 0.13 -10.03
C THR A 30 2.74 -0.85 -8.94
N THR A 31 3.75 -0.51 -8.18
CA THR A 31 4.24 -1.27 -7.01
C THR A 31 4.09 -0.45 -5.73
N GLU A 32 3.21 0.56 -5.78
CA GLU A 32 2.84 1.40 -4.65
C GLU A 32 1.93 0.64 -3.69
N PHE A 33 2.30 0.66 -2.42
CA PHE A 33 1.54 0.02 -1.36
C PHE A 33 0.37 0.91 -0.90
N PRO A 34 -0.72 0.32 -0.37
CA PRO A 34 -1.81 1.08 0.24
C PRO A 34 -1.33 2.08 1.30
N GLU A 35 -0.26 1.74 2.02
CA GLU A 35 0.41 2.57 3.02
C GLU A 35 0.91 3.92 2.45
N TYR A 36 1.31 3.97 1.17
CA TYR A 36 1.68 5.24 0.52
C TYR A 36 0.47 6.16 0.38
N PHE A 37 -0.66 5.63 -0.09
CA PHE A 37 -1.89 6.40 -0.23
C PHE A 37 -2.50 6.77 1.12
N GLU A 38 -2.35 5.91 2.11
CA GLU A 38 -2.70 6.22 3.49
C GLU A 38 -1.92 7.43 4.02
N ALA A 39 -0.60 7.46 3.80
CA ALA A 39 0.22 8.60 4.17
C ALA A 39 -0.23 9.89 3.44
N LEU A 40 -0.60 9.80 2.15
CA LEU A 40 -1.18 10.94 1.43
C LEU A 40 -2.52 11.38 2.03
N ALA A 41 -3.38 10.43 2.44
CA ALA A 41 -4.66 10.71 3.09
C ALA A 41 -4.48 11.36 4.47
N ASP A 42 -3.38 11.09 5.16
CA ASP A 42 -3.00 11.78 6.40
C ASP A 42 -2.54 13.22 6.16
N VAL A 43 -1.99 13.52 4.98
CA VAL A 43 -1.66 14.89 4.57
C VAL A 43 -2.93 15.66 4.23
N SER A 44 -3.68 15.22 3.21
CA SER A 44 -4.99 15.77 2.86
C SER A 44 -5.72 14.90 1.83
N PHE A 45 -7.03 15.14 1.65
CA PHE A 45 -7.77 14.47 0.59
C PHE A 45 -7.29 14.87 -0.81
N GLU A 46 -6.89 16.12 -1.00
CA GLU A 46 -6.34 16.61 -2.26
C GLU A 46 -5.02 15.91 -2.60
N ALA A 47 -4.13 15.71 -1.61
CA ALA A 47 -2.88 14.98 -1.79
C ALA A 47 -3.14 13.52 -2.18
N LEU A 48 -4.10 12.86 -1.53
CA LEU A 48 -4.54 11.51 -1.89
C LEU A 48 -5.04 11.45 -3.34
N VAL A 49 -5.92 12.37 -3.75
CA VAL A 49 -6.45 12.42 -5.11
C VAL A 49 -5.35 12.72 -6.13
N ALA A 50 -4.41 13.61 -5.82
CA ALA A 50 -3.27 13.90 -6.68
C ALA A 50 -2.40 12.66 -6.91
N GLY A 51 -2.03 11.94 -5.85
CA GLY A 51 -1.25 10.70 -5.96
C GLY A 51 -1.96 9.62 -6.79
N LEU A 52 -3.29 9.53 -6.71
CA LEU A 52 -4.07 8.63 -7.56
C LEU A 52 -4.05 9.06 -9.03
N ARG A 53 -4.19 10.35 -9.31
CA ARG A 53 -4.17 10.89 -10.68
C ARG A 53 -2.83 10.69 -11.38
N GLU A 54 -1.74 10.60 -10.64
CA GLU A 54 -0.45 10.26 -11.23
C GLU A 54 -0.44 8.85 -11.84
N ILE A 55 -1.17 7.91 -11.24
CA ILE A 55 -1.25 6.53 -11.72
C ILE A 55 -2.32 6.40 -12.80
N MET A 56 -3.49 6.99 -12.55
CA MET A 56 -4.63 7.00 -13.46
C MET A 56 -5.09 8.45 -13.67
N PRO A 57 -4.65 9.11 -14.75
CA PRO A 57 -4.94 10.53 -14.99
C PRO A 57 -6.43 10.89 -14.97
N SER A 58 -7.31 9.95 -15.37
CA SER A 58 -8.76 10.12 -15.36
C SER A 58 -9.41 9.91 -13.99
N ALA A 59 -8.64 9.74 -12.90
CA ALA A 59 -9.19 9.57 -11.56
C ALA A 59 -10.10 10.74 -11.18
N ASN A 60 -11.30 10.43 -10.69
CA ASN A 60 -12.13 11.42 -10.03
C ASN A 60 -12.91 10.83 -8.86
N PRO A 61 -12.22 10.33 -7.82
CA PRO A 61 -12.88 9.68 -6.70
C PRO A 61 -13.47 10.70 -5.71
N THR A 62 -14.55 10.31 -5.05
CA THR A 62 -15.17 11.10 -3.97
C THR A 62 -14.61 10.74 -2.60
N SER A 63 -14.79 11.62 -1.60
CA SER A 63 -14.42 11.29 -0.20
C SER A 63 -15.21 10.09 0.32
N GLN A 64 -16.46 9.91 -0.11
CA GLN A 64 -17.27 8.76 0.28
C GLN A 64 -16.66 7.45 -0.26
N GLU A 65 -16.11 7.45 -1.47
CA GLU A 65 -15.51 6.26 -2.08
C GLU A 65 -14.18 5.89 -1.44
N LEU A 66 -13.32 6.87 -1.15
CA LEU A 66 -11.97 6.61 -0.62
C LEU A 66 -11.89 6.56 0.90
N LEU A 67 -12.75 7.31 1.61
CA LEU A 67 -12.68 7.48 3.07
C LEU A 67 -13.95 7.03 3.78
N GLY A 68 -15.02 6.66 3.05
CA GLY A 68 -16.28 6.23 3.65
C GLY A 68 -17.09 7.35 4.33
N VAL A 69 -16.71 8.61 4.11
CA VAL A 69 -17.36 9.79 4.72
C VAL A 69 -17.73 10.82 3.65
N ALA A 70 -18.85 11.51 3.85
CA ALA A 70 -19.38 12.48 2.90
C ALA A 70 -18.41 13.63 2.60
N ARG A 71 -17.59 14.03 3.58
CA ARG A 71 -16.55 15.05 3.46
C ARG A 71 -15.30 14.58 4.19
N ALA A 72 -14.16 14.67 3.53
CA ALA A 72 -12.88 14.40 4.17
C ALA A 72 -12.68 15.35 5.38
N PRO A 73 -12.26 14.82 6.55
CA PRO A 73 -11.95 15.67 7.68
C PRO A 73 -10.72 16.53 7.36
N GLY A 74 -10.70 17.76 7.87
CA GLY A 74 -9.46 18.53 7.95
C GLY A 74 -8.52 17.92 8.99
N PRO A 75 -7.23 18.32 8.99
CA PRO A 75 -6.29 17.82 9.98
C PRO A 75 -6.70 18.24 11.39
N LEU A 76 -6.64 17.31 12.35
CA LEU A 76 -6.82 17.63 13.76
C LEU A 76 -5.70 18.56 14.24
N ALA A 77 -6.08 19.54 15.07
CA ALA A 77 -5.13 20.26 15.90
C ALA A 77 -4.53 19.29 16.92
N VAL A 78 -3.22 19.40 17.15
CA VAL A 78 -2.48 18.62 18.16
C VAL A 78 -2.16 19.55 19.32
N ASP A 79 -3.19 19.88 20.10
CA ASP A 79 -3.19 20.94 21.10
C ASP A 79 -3.60 20.47 22.50
N GLY A 80 -3.94 19.19 22.66
CA GLY A 80 -4.43 18.64 23.93
C GLY A 80 -5.86 19.06 24.29
N ILE A 81 -6.58 19.72 23.38
CA ILE A 81 -7.96 20.18 23.56
C ILE A 81 -8.92 19.29 22.77
N VAL A 82 -9.92 18.76 23.45
CA VAL A 82 -10.94 17.90 22.83
C VAL A 82 -12.13 18.73 22.41
N GLY A 83 -12.06 19.29 21.21
CA GLY A 83 -13.18 19.95 20.53
C GLY A 83 -14.02 18.98 19.67
N GLY A 84 -15.00 19.51 18.94
CA GLY A 84 -15.94 18.70 18.15
C GLY A 84 -15.27 17.77 17.10
N GLN A 85 -14.16 18.19 16.49
CA GLN A 85 -13.42 17.33 15.56
C GLN A 85 -12.73 16.16 16.28
N THR A 86 -12.06 16.43 17.41
CA THR A 86 -11.43 15.40 18.25
C THR A 86 -12.49 14.41 18.75
N TRP A 87 -13.64 14.89 19.22
CA TRP A 87 -14.76 14.03 19.62
C TRP A 87 -15.28 13.17 18.48
N ALA A 88 -15.50 13.75 17.29
CA ALA A 88 -16.00 13.03 16.13
C ALA A 88 -15.06 11.87 15.72
N VAL A 89 -13.75 12.11 15.78
CA VAL A 89 -12.73 11.08 15.51
C VAL A 89 -12.75 10.02 16.60
N LEU A 90 -12.63 10.39 17.88
CA LEU A 90 -12.62 9.44 19.00
C LEU A 90 -13.89 8.56 19.03
N ASN A 91 -15.06 9.14 18.81
CA ASN A 91 -16.34 8.41 18.73
C ASN A 91 -16.36 7.38 17.60
N ARG A 92 -15.66 7.64 16.49
CA ARG A 92 -15.57 6.73 15.36
C ARG A 92 -14.58 5.60 15.63
N VAL A 93 -13.39 5.92 16.12
CA VAL A 93 -12.30 4.94 16.26
C VAL A 93 -12.44 4.08 17.51
N ALA A 94 -13.07 4.59 18.58
CA ALA A 94 -13.36 3.82 19.78
C ALA A 94 -14.54 2.84 19.60
N ALA A 95 -15.27 2.93 18.47
CA ALA A 95 -16.43 2.09 18.17
C ALA A 95 -17.47 1.97 19.30
N MET A 96 -17.62 3.04 20.10
CA MET A 96 -18.57 3.10 21.22
C MET A 96 -19.97 3.53 20.74
N ASP A 97 -20.99 2.84 21.22
CA ASP A 97 -22.41 3.12 20.90
C ASP A 97 -22.94 4.37 21.60
N ASP A 98 -22.45 4.69 22.80
CA ASP A 98 -22.84 5.91 23.51
C ASP A 98 -22.15 7.15 22.91
N ARG A 99 -22.86 7.79 21.98
CA ARG A 99 -22.49 9.06 21.37
C ARG A 99 -23.36 10.16 21.96
N PRO A 100 -22.91 10.85 23.02
CA PRO A 100 -23.68 11.94 23.58
C PRO A 100 -23.91 13.02 22.51
N ALA A 101 -25.14 13.52 22.45
CA ALA A 101 -25.51 14.61 21.54
C ALA A 101 -24.69 15.88 21.84
N ASP A 102 -24.34 16.08 23.13
CA ASP A 102 -23.44 17.13 23.58
C ASP A 102 -21.99 16.64 23.63
N GLN A 103 -21.11 17.32 22.90
CA GLN A 103 -19.67 17.05 22.78
C GLN A 103 -18.91 18.31 23.22
N PRO A 104 -18.91 18.60 24.54
CA PRO A 104 -18.35 19.85 25.05
C PRO A 104 -16.85 19.89 24.83
N VAL A 105 -16.30 21.09 24.71
CA VAL A 105 -14.84 21.27 24.71
C VAL A 105 -14.31 20.88 26.08
N VAL A 106 -13.43 19.88 26.14
CA VAL A 106 -12.72 19.50 27.38
C VAL A 106 -11.21 19.63 27.21
N ARG A 107 -10.54 20.09 28.27
CA ARG A 107 -9.11 20.40 28.31
C ARG A 107 -8.54 20.23 29.72
N ARG A 108 -7.22 20.37 29.84
CA ARG A 108 -6.52 20.25 31.12
C ARG A 108 -7.14 21.13 32.21
N GLY A 109 -7.39 20.51 33.36
CA GLY A 109 -8.03 21.14 34.53
C GLY A 109 -9.54 20.87 34.63
N ASP A 110 -10.19 20.48 33.53
CA ASP A 110 -11.62 20.14 33.55
C ASP A 110 -11.87 18.83 34.32
N ARG A 111 -13.08 18.69 34.86
CA ARG A 111 -13.49 17.51 35.64
C ARG A 111 -14.93 17.09 35.36
N GLY A 112 -15.26 15.85 35.69
CA GLY A 112 -16.62 15.32 35.73
C GLY A 112 -16.95 14.39 34.57
N ARG A 113 -18.27 14.20 34.32
CA ARG A 113 -18.78 13.16 33.41
C ARG A 113 -18.26 13.28 31.97
N ALA A 114 -18.07 14.49 31.46
CA ALA A 114 -17.52 14.67 30.11
C ALA A 114 -16.07 14.17 30.00
N VAL A 115 -15.26 14.39 31.05
CA VAL A 115 -13.89 13.88 31.12
C VAL A 115 -13.89 12.37 31.29
N GLN A 116 -14.77 11.79 32.11
CA GLN A 116 -14.90 10.33 32.23
C GLN A 116 -15.18 9.69 30.86
N ARG A 117 -16.14 10.24 30.10
CA ARG A 117 -16.46 9.78 28.74
C ARG A 117 -15.29 9.89 27.76
N LEU A 118 -14.49 10.94 27.88
CA LEU A 118 -13.25 11.08 27.10
C LEU A 118 -12.27 9.97 27.49
N GLN A 119 -12.02 9.80 28.78
CA GLN A 119 -11.07 8.84 29.31
C GLN A 119 -11.46 7.40 28.96
N GLU A 120 -12.76 7.05 28.98
CA GLU A 120 -13.28 5.76 28.52
C GLU A 120 -12.93 5.48 27.05
N ARG A 121 -13.08 6.49 26.17
CA ARG A 121 -12.68 6.35 24.76
C ARG A 121 -11.18 6.19 24.62
N LEU A 122 -10.38 7.01 25.32
CA LEU A 122 -8.93 6.88 25.31
C LEU A 122 -8.48 5.52 25.87
N GLN A 123 -9.20 4.98 26.86
CA GLN A 123 -8.95 3.67 27.43
C GLN A 123 -9.27 2.54 26.44
N SER A 124 -10.37 2.61 25.69
CA SER A 124 -10.67 1.63 24.64
C SER A 124 -9.67 1.61 23.49
N LEU A 125 -8.90 2.70 23.34
CA LEU A 125 -7.82 2.83 22.36
C LEU A 125 -6.46 2.46 22.95
N ASP A 126 -6.42 1.93 24.18
CA ASP A 126 -5.21 1.62 24.95
C ASP A 126 -4.27 2.83 25.17
N LEU A 127 -4.79 4.05 25.04
CA LEU A 127 -4.04 5.30 25.25
C LEU A 127 -4.08 5.78 26.70
N LEU A 128 -4.99 5.24 27.50
CA LEU A 128 -5.17 5.61 28.90
C LEU A 128 -5.61 4.38 29.72
N LYS A 129 -5.21 4.32 30.99
CA LYS A 129 -5.62 3.21 31.90
C LYS A 129 -6.64 3.63 32.95
N LEU A 130 -6.56 4.86 33.43
CA LEU A 130 -7.38 5.36 34.54
C LEU A 130 -8.53 6.22 34.02
N VAL A 131 -9.74 5.95 34.50
CA VAL A 131 -10.94 6.77 34.31
C VAL A 131 -11.35 7.29 35.69
N ASP A 132 -10.92 8.50 36.02
CA ASP A 132 -11.19 9.17 37.31
C ASP A 132 -12.09 10.41 37.15
N GLY A 133 -12.31 10.85 35.92
CA GLY A 133 -13.03 12.07 35.61
C GLY A 133 -12.22 13.34 35.77
N ASP A 134 -10.90 13.25 35.94
CA ASP A 134 -10.00 14.39 36.06
C ASP A 134 -9.11 14.54 34.82
N PHE A 135 -9.17 15.69 34.15
CA PHE A 135 -8.33 15.96 33.00
C PHE A 135 -6.97 16.46 33.48
N GLY A 136 -6.18 15.52 34.01
CA GLY A 136 -4.79 15.75 34.43
C GLY A 136 -3.77 15.63 33.29
N PRO A 137 -2.47 15.77 33.60
CA PRO A 137 -1.39 15.67 32.60
C PRO A 137 -1.33 14.34 31.85
N ILE A 138 -1.77 13.24 32.48
CA ILE A 138 -1.81 11.92 31.84
C ILE A 138 -2.92 11.88 30.77
N THR A 139 -4.11 12.39 31.10
CA THR A 139 -5.23 12.54 30.15
C THR A 139 -4.84 13.46 28.99
N GLU A 140 -4.20 14.59 29.26
CA GLU A 140 -3.70 15.51 28.23
C GLU A 140 -2.73 14.84 27.25
N ARG A 141 -1.74 14.10 27.77
CA ARG A 141 -0.81 13.34 26.93
C ARG A 141 -1.52 12.31 26.06
N ALA A 142 -2.49 11.58 26.62
CA ALA A 142 -3.28 10.61 25.87
C ALA A 142 -4.12 11.28 24.76
N VAL A 143 -4.69 12.48 25.01
CA VAL A 143 -5.37 13.27 23.98
C VAL A 143 -4.41 13.70 22.88
N VAL A 144 -3.24 14.23 23.22
CA VAL A 144 -2.22 14.64 22.24
C VAL A 144 -1.78 13.45 21.39
N THR A 145 -1.55 12.28 21.99
CA THR A 145 -1.22 11.05 21.27
C THR A 145 -2.35 10.64 20.32
N ALA A 146 -3.62 10.70 20.76
CA ALA A 146 -4.76 10.42 19.89
C ALA A 146 -4.83 11.41 18.72
N GLN A 147 -4.66 12.71 18.97
CA GLN A 147 -4.65 13.74 17.94
C GLN A 147 -3.52 13.54 16.92
N GLN A 148 -2.34 13.07 17.35
CA GLN A 148 -1.23 12.72 16.46
C GLN A 148 -1.55 11.47 15.63
N GLN A 149 -2.07 10.41 16.26
CA GLN A 149 -2.37 9.14 15.61
C GLN A 149 -3.51 9.25 14.58
N TYR A 150 -4.47 10.14 14.82
CA TYR A 150 -5.62 10.34 13.94
C TYR A 150 -5.66 11.74 13.33
N ARG A 151 -4.48 12.34 13.14
CA ARG A 151 -4.36 13.71 12.64
C ARG A 151 -5.07 13.91 11.32
N GLY A 152 -4.90 12.98 10.38
CA GLY A 152 -5.52 13.04 9.06
C GLY A 152 -6.45 11.86 8.78
N ALA A 153 -6.73 11.65 7.50
CA ALA A 153 -7.73 10.67 7.05
C ALA A 153 -7.14 9.30 6.69
N GLY A 154 -5.88 9.02 6.96
CA GLY A 154 -5.24 7.73 6.69
C GLY A 154 -5.97 6.55 7.34
N HIS A 155 -6.39 6.72 8.59
CA HIS A 155 -7.20 5.71 9.28
C HIS A 155 -8.53 5.40 8.56
N LEU A 156 -9.20 6.44 8.01
CA LEU A 156 -10.43 6.26 7.23
C LEU A 156 -10.16 5.56 5.91
N PHE A 157 -9.10 5.99 5.22
CA PHE A 157 -8.65 5.36 3.99
C PHE A 157 -8.43 3.86 4.19
N ARG A 158 -7.63 3.50 5.19
CA ARG A 158 -7.32 2.10 5.54
C ARG A 158 -8.58 1.28 5.86
N GLN A 159 -9.52 1.84 6.62
CA GLN A 159 -10.79 1.18 6.94
C GLN A 159 -11.67 0.97 5.69
N GLN A 160 -11.62 1.90 4.74
CA GLN A 160 -12.45 1.88 3.54
C GLN A 160 -11.87 1.03 2.40
N LEU A 161 -10.59 0.67 2.44
CA LEU A 161 -9.89 -0.07 1.38
C LEU A 161 -10.68 -1.28 0.83
N ASN A 162 -11.22 -2.14 1.69
CA ASN A 162 -11.95 -3.34 1.26
C ASN A 162 -13.30 -3.04 0.61
N ARG A 163 -13.85 -1.84 0.83
CA ARG A 163 -15.16 -1.38 0.36
C ARG A 163 -15.04 -0.37 -0.78
N ASN A 164 -13.81 -0.03 -1.17
CA ASN A 164 -13.55 0.98 -2.18
C ASN A 164 -13.99 0.45 -3.56
N PRO A 165 -14.94 1.12 -4.25
CA PRO A 165 -15.48 0.68 -5.54
C PRO A 165 -14.48 0.81 -6.70
N TRP A 166 -13.29 1.37 -6.45
CA TRP A 166 -12.21 1.43 -7.43
C TRP A 166 -11.31 0.17 -7.41
N ASN A 167 -11.57 -0.77 -6.49
CA ASN A 167 -10.83 -2.02 -6.34
C ASN A 167 -11.45 -3.21 -7.08
N ASP A 168 -12.65 -3.06 -7.65
CA ASP A 168 -13.32 -4.10 -8.44
C ASP A 168 -13.36 -3.81 -9.96
N GLY A 169 -12.87 -2.63 -10.38
CA GLY A 169 -12.84 -2.23 -11.78
C GLY A 169 -14.09 -1.49 -12.27
N SER A 170 -15.12 -1.35 -11.44
CA SER A 170 -16.40 -0.72 -11.82
C SER A 170 -16.31 0.80 -12.02
N LYS A 171 -15.43 1.47 -11.27
CA LYS A 171 -15.19 2.92 -11.36
C LYS A 171 -13.85 3.30 -11.99
N GLY A 172 -12.97 2.31 -12.17
CA GLY A 172 -11.58 2.43 -12.58
C GLY A 172 -10.75 1.34 -11.94
N THR A 173 -9.47 1.26 -12.30
CA THR A 173 -8.51 0.24 -11.84
C THR A 173 -7.46 0.86 -10.91
N PHE A 174 -7.84 1.27 -9.70
CA PHE A 174 -6.87 1.73 -8.69
C PHE A 174 -6.27 0.58 -7.89
N CYS A 175 -7.06 -0.49 -7.70
CA CYS A 175 -6.65 -1.74 -7.05
C CYS A 175 -5.76 -1.52 -5.81
N MET A 176 -6.11 -0.56 -4.96
CA MET A 176 -5.35 -0.22 -3.75
C MET A 176 -5.59 -1.20 -2.60
N PHE A 177 -6.17 -2.36 -2.89
CA PHE A 177 -6.42 -3.38 -1.90
C PHE A 177 -6.16 -4.76 -2.48
N GLN A 178 -5.09 -5.37 -1.99
CA GLN A 178 -4.89 -6.81 -2.10
C GLN A 178 -4.48 -7.38 -0.76
N ARG A 179 -4.61 -8.70 -0.64
CA ARG A 179 -4.25 -9.45 0.58
C ARG A 179 -2.78 -9.28 0.94
N PHE A 180 -1.93 -9.14 -0.06
CA PHE A 180 -0.50 -9.29 0.09
C PHE A 180 0.34 -8.09 -0.41
N ASN A 181 -0.25 -7.19 -1.21
CA ASN A 181 0.37 -5.94 -1.62
C ASN A 181 0.42 -4.95 -0.44
N ARG A 182 1.27 -5.24 0.54
CA ARG A 182 1.48 -4.43 1.73
C ARG A 182 2.93 -4.53 2.17
N LEU A 183 3.44 -3.44 2.71
CA LEU A 183 4.84 -3.35 3.12
C LEU A 183 5.15 -4.38 4.22
N ASN A 184 4.19 -4.65 5.11
CA ASN A 184 4.35 -5.60 6.21
C ASN A 184 4.53 -7.07 5.74
N PHE A 185 3.92 -7.48 4.62
CA PHE A 185 4.09 -8.82 4.07
C PHE A 185 5.49 -8.99 3.50
N LEU A 186 5.99 -7.99 2.78
CA LEU A 186 7.38 -7.97 2.30
C LEU A 186 8.37 -8.09 3.46
N PHE A 187 8.19 -7.32 4.53
CA PHE A 187 9.03 -7.42 5.73
C PHE A 187 9.00 -8.83 6.35
N ARG A 188 7.82 -9.45 6.48
CA ARG A 188 7.68 -10.80 7.05
C ARG A 188 8.32 -11.85 6.16
N LEU A 189 8.11 -11.78 4.85
CA LEU A 189 8.73 -12.69 3.87
C LEU A 189 10.25 -12.63 3.99
N VAL A 190 10.84 -11.44 3.90
CA VAL A 190 12.30 -11.26 3.97
C VAL A 190 12.84 -11.71 5.32
N SER A 191 12.18 -11.34 6.43
CA SER A 191 12.58 -11.75 7.77
C SER A 191 12.67 -13.27 7.91
N GLN A 192 11.67 -14.01 7.43
CA GLN A 192 11.67 -15.48 7.52
C GLN A 192 12.67 -16.13 6.56
N CYS A 193 12.83 -15.59 5.35
CA CYS A 193 13.80 -16.09 4.37
C CYS A 193 15.26 -15.71 4.67
N CYS A 194 15.49 -14.83 5.64
CA CYS A 194 16.82 -14.52 6.17
C CYS A 194 17.26 -15.44 7.31
N VAL A 195 16.49 -16.48 7.65
CA VAL A 195 16.92 -17.50 8.60
C VAL A 195 17.74 -18.58 7.86
N PRO A 196 19.05 -18.69 8.12
CA PRO A 196 19.90 -19.63 7.38
C PRO A 196 19.46 -21.07 7.63
N LYS A 197 19.29 -21.82 6.55
CA LYS A 197 18.92 -23.24 6.53
C LYS A 197 19.77 -23.98 5.49
N PRO A 198 20.21 -25.22 5.75
CA PRO A 198 21.01 -26.03 4.83
C PRO A 198 20.13 -26.67 3.76
N ILE A 199 19.43 -25.85 2.98
CA ILE A 199 18.49 -26.27 1.93
C ILE A 199 18.85 -25.60 0.61
N ASN A 200 18.33 -26.11 -0.50
CA ASN A 200 18.33 -25.36 -1.75
C ASN A 200 17.61 -24.02 -1.52
N PRO A 201 18.21 -22.86 -1.84
CA PRO A 201 17.57 -21.55 -1.65
C PRO A 201 16.17 -21.44 -2.26
N ARG A 202 15.92 -22.08 -3.40
CA ARG A 202 14.59 -22.09 -4.05
C ARG A 202 13.54 -22.88 -3.27
N ALA A 203 13.94 -23.81 -2.41
CA ALA A 203 13.03 -24.59 -1.57
C ALA A 203 12.55 -23.81 -0.34
N MET A 204 13.19 -22.70 0.03
CA MET A 204 12.86 -21.95 1.24
C MET A 204 11.42 -21.41 1.21
N CYS A 205 10.93 -20.97 0.05
CA CYS A 205 9.57 -20.42 -0.09
C CYS A 205 8.48 -21.38 0.41
N ALA A 206 8.60 -22.67 0.10
CA ALA A 206 7.64 -23.68 0.53
C ALA A 206 7.62 -23.89 2.06
N LEU A 207 8.63 -23.41 2.78
CA LEU A 207 8.78 -23.59 4.24
C LEU A 207 8.33 -22.37 5.05
N VAL A 208 7.94 -21.27 4.42
CA VAL A 208 7.63 -19.99 5.08
C VAL A 208 6.19 -19.51 4.79
N SER A 209 5.28 -20.45 4.53
CA SER A 209 3.84 -20.18 4.46
C SER A 209 3.33 -19.59 5.79
N PRO A 210 2.39 -18.61 5.78
CA PRO A 210 1.68 -18.05 4.62
C PRO A 210 2.37 -16.84 3.97
N ASN A 211 3.64 -16.56 4.30
CA ASN A 211 4.34 -15.34 3.84
C ASN A 211 4.99 -15.49 2.46
N CYS A 212 5.09 -16.72 1.93
CA CYS A 212 5.57 -16.99 0.58
C CYS A 212 4.62 -17.94 -0.14
N VAL A 213 4.25 -17.62 -1.36
CA VAL A 213 3.40 -18.44 -2.24
C VAL A 213 4.24 -18.97 -3.41
N PRO A 214 4.52 -20.30 -3.47
CA PRO A 214 5.45 -20.88 -4.44
C PRO A 214 5.10 -20.65 -5.91
N GLU A 215 3.81 -20.53 -6.24
CA GLU A 215 3.31 -20.36 -7.60
C GLU A 215 3.46 -18.92 -8.12
N ARG A 216 3.92 -17.99 -7.28
CA ARG A 216 4.09 -16.57 -7.64
C ARG A 216 5.44 -16.28 -8.28
N ASN A 217 5.52 -15.15 -8.98
CA ASN A 217 6.73 -14.71 -9.65
C ASN A 217 7.76 -14.10 -8.67
N SER A 218 7.32 -13.26 -7.72
CA SER A 218 8.24 -12.49 -6.87
C SER A 218 8.69 -13.26 -5.63
N ASP A 219 7.74 -13.85 -4.91
CA ASP A 219 7.93 -14.53 -3.63
C ASP A 219 9.09 -15.54 -3.60
N PRO A 220 9.13 -16.57 -4.48
CA PRO A 220 10.23 -17.51 -4.50
C PRO A 220 11.58 -16.86 -4.84
N MET A 221 11.58 -15.80 -5.65
CA MET A 221 12.81 -15.09 -6.04
C MET A 221 13.37 -14.24 -4.91
N VAL A 222 12.51 -13.49 -4.21
CA VAL A 222 12.88 -12.72 -3.01
C VAL A 222 13.43 -13.68 -1.96
N CYS A 223 12.70 -14.76 -1.68
CA CYS A 223 13.07 -15.72 -0.66
C CYS A 223 14.39 -16.45 -0.98
N ALA A 224 14.56 -16.94 -2.21
CA ALA A 224 15.80 -17.59 -2.63
C ALA A 224 16.99 -16.64 -2.65
N THR A 225 16.77 -15.36 -2.94
CA THR A 225 17.84 -14.35 -2.90
C THR A 225 18.28 -14.07 -1.47
N ALA A 226 17.33 -13.89 -0.55
CA ALA A 226 17.64 -13.78 0.87
C ALA A 226 18.43 -14.99 1.38
N GLN A 227 17.95 -16.20 1.07
CA GLN A 227 18.56 -17.44 1.52
C GLN A 227 20.01 -17.60 1.02
N ARG A 228 20.30 -17.22 -0.23
CA ARG A 228 21.67 -17.25 -0.78
C ARG A 228 22.64 -16.36 -0.03
N GLN A 229 22.23 -15.16 0.37
CA GLN A 229 23.11 -14.24 1.09
C GLN A 229 23.39 -14.74 2.51
N VAL A 230 22.37 -15.20 3.24
CA VAL A 230 22.56 -15.67 4.62
C VAL A 230 23.33 -16.99 4.69
N GLN A 231 23.19 -17.88 3.69
CA GLN A 231 24.05 -19.05 3.55
C GLN A 231 25.51 -18.70 3.26
N ALA A 232 25.76 -17.54 2.64
CA ALA A 232 27.10 -17.02 2.41
C ALA A 232 27.66 -16.23 3.61
N GLY A 233 27.03 -16.28 4.79
CA GLY A 233 27.50 -15.59 5.99
C GLY A 233 27.23 -14.09 6.02
N ARG A 234 26.30 -13.60 5.18
CA ARG A 234 25.96 -12.18 5.08
C ARG A 234 24.65 -11.85 5.80
N LEU A 235 24.58 -10.65 6.35
CA LEU A 235 23.36 -10.04 6.88
C LEU A 235 22.67 -9.22 5.78
N ILE A 236 21.34 -9.19 5.83
CA ILE A 236 20.51 -8.44 4.89
C ILE A 236 19.55 -7.56 5.66
N SER A 237 19.38 -6.32 5.20
CA SER A 237 18.27 -5.45 5.59
C SER A 237 17.61 -4.89 4.33
N LEU A 238 16.32 -4.56 4.42
CA LEU A 238 15.67 -3.75 3.38
C LEU A 238 16.30 -2.36 3.36
N ARG A 239 16.51 -1.80 2.16
CA ARG A 239 17.04 -0.45 1.99
C ARG A 239 15.93 0.57 2.23
N ASP A 240 16.22 1.65 2.97
CA ASP A 240 15.33 2.80 3.12
C ASP A 240 15.44 3.76 1.91
N PRO A 241 14.32 4.26 1.35
CA PRO A 241 12.95 3.86 1.62
C PRO A 241 12.66 2.46 1.07
N VAL A 242 11.95 1.66 1.88
CA VAL A 242 11.58 0.30 1.51
C VAL A 242 10.52 0.34 0.41
N GLY A 243 10.73 -0.43 -0.66
CA GLY A 243 9.78 -0.52 -1.75
C GLY A 243 10.10 -1.63 -2.73
N ILE A 244 9.09 -2.01 -3.49
CA ILE A 244 9.24 -2.88 -4.65
C ILE A 244 9.47 -2.00 -5.88
N ARG A 245 10.31 -2.45 -6.81
CA ARG A 245 10.61 -1.75 -8.06
C ARG A 245 10.41 -2.69 -9.23
N ILE A 246 9.84 -2.15 -10.29
CA ILE A 246 9.77 -2.78 -11.60
C ILE A 246 11.17 -2.80 -12.20
N LEU A 247 11.66 -4.00 -12.47
CA LEU A 247 12.99 -4.22 -13.04
C LEU A 247 12.91 -4.30 -14.57
N GLU A 248 12.01 -5.14 -15.09
CA GLU A 248 11.86 -5.35 -16.53
C GLU A 248 10.56 -6.09 -16.89
N LEU A 249 10.22 -6.05 -18.19
CA LEU A 249 9.25 -6.93 -18.82
C LEU A 249 9.96 -8.12 -19.48
N LYS A 250 9.66 -9.33 -19.00
CA LYS A 250 10.10 -10.60 -19.59
C LYS A 250 9.35 -10.91 -20.90
N GLY A 251 9.83 -11.92 -21.60
CA GLY A 251 9.21 -12.42 -22.84
C GLY A 251 9.84 -11.85 -24.11
N ARG A 252 9.45 -12.42 -25.26
CA ARG A 252 9.90 -12.00 -26.58
C ARG A 252 8.90 -11.01 -27.16
N TRP A 253 9.28 -9.74 -27.17
CA TRP A 253 8.42 -8.65 -27.63
C TRP A 253 8.62 -8.38 -29.11
N GLN A 254 7.51 -8.22 -29.83
CA GLN A 254 7.54 -7.90 -31.27
C GLN A 254 6.47 -6.87 -31.63
N LEU A 255 6.78 -6.01 -32.60
CA LEU A 255 5.82 -5.11 -33.25
C LEU A 255 5.79 -5.44 -34.73
N ASN A 256 4.62 -5.80 -35.24
CA ASN A 256 4.44 -6.20 -36.65
C ASN A 256 5.41 -7.32 -37.08
N GLY A 257 5.68 -8.27 -36.17
CA GLY A 257 6.60 -9.39 -36.40
C GLY A 257 8.09 -9.09 -36.24
N GLN A 258 8.49 -7.83 -36.03
CA GLN A 258 9.87 -7.46 -35.77
C GLN A 258 10.17 -7.43 -34.27
N ALA A 259 11.30 -8.02 -33.86
CA ALA A 259 11.71 -8.06 -32.46
C ALA A 259 12.03 -6.66 -31.90
N ILE A 260 11.62 -6.41 -30.65
CA ILE A 260 11.89 -5.17 -29.91
C ILE A 260 12.70 -5.49 -28.65
N GLU A 261 13.75 -4.71 -28.41
CA GLU A 261 14.44 -4.65 -27.11
C GLU A 261 13.59 -3.85 -26.10
N ILE A 262 12.51 -4.45 -25.60
CA ILE A 262 11.47 -3.73 -24.83
C ILE A 262 12.01 -3.00 -23.58
N ASN A 263 13.04 -3.56 -22.94
CA ASN A 263 13.62 -3.00 -21.70
C ASN A 263 14.74 -2.00 -21.94
N ASN A 264 15.09 -1.71 -23.20
CA ASN A 264 16.07 -0.70 -23.55
C ASN A 264 15.35 0.61 -23.94
N PRO A 265 15.35 1.66 -23.10
CA PRO A 265 14.61 2.90 -23.35
C PRO A 265 15.00 3.59 -24.67
N ALA A 266 16.23 3.41 -25.13
CA ALA A 266 16.71 4.01 -26.38
C ALA A 266 16.22 3.25 -27.63
N LYS A 267 15.77 1.99 -27.46
CA LYS A 267 15.39 1.10 -28.58
C LYS A 267 13.95 0.63 -28.53
N ASN A 268 13.24 0.83 -27.42
CA ASN A 268 11.87 0.36 -27.24
C ASN A 268 10.80 1.33 -27.81
N GLN A 269 11.22 2.39 -28.51
CA GLN A 269 10.34 3.34 -29.20
C GLN A 269 9.32 4.01 -28.28
N GLY A 270 9.62 4.10 -26.98
CA GLY A 270 8.70 4.64 -25.96
C GLY A 270 7.47 3.77 -25.69
N ILE A 271 7.46 2.52 -26.16
CA ILE A 271 6.38 1.54 -25.93
C ILE A 271 6.31 1.19 -24.45
N TRP A 272 7.46 1.04 -23.79
CA TRP A 272 7.56 0.73 -22.37
C TRP A 272 8.35 1.81 -21.63
N GLN A 273 7.77 2.36 -20.58
CA GLN A 273 8.41 3.40 -19.77
C GLN A 273 8.28 3.07 -18.30
N VAL A 274 9.40 3.10 -17.59
CA VAL A 274 9.44 2.97 -16.14
C VAL A 274 9.77 4.34 -15.55
N SER A 275 9.02 4.74 -14.53
CA SER A 275 9.06 6.06 -13.89
C SER A 275 8.93 5.91 -12.37
N ARG A 276 8.95 7.04 -11.64
CA ARG A 276 8.84 7.07 -10.17
C ARG A 276 9.85 6.15 -9.47
N GLY A 277 11.11 6.24 -9.88
CA GLY A 277 12.17 5.40 -9.29
C GLY A 277 11.94 3.90 -9.46
N GLY A 278 11.19 3.45 -10.47
CA GLY A 278 10.88 2.03 -10.67
C GLY A 278 9.49 1.64 -10.18
N GLN A 279 8.75 2.52 -9.52
CA GLN A 279 7.48 2.14 -8.91
C GLN A 279 6.32 2.09 -9.91
N ARG A 280 6.46 2.73 -11.07
CA ARG A 280 5.42 2.78 -12.10
C ARG A 280 5.96 2.40 -13.47
N GLY A 281 5.30 1.47 -14.14
CA GLY A 281 5.56 1.08 -15.53
C GLY A 281 4.36 1.36 -16.42
N VAL A 282 4.55 1.91 -17.61
CA VAL A 282 3.48 2.16 -18.57
C VAL A 282 3.82 1.50 -19.90
N LEU A 283 2.99 0.55 -20.32
CA LEU A 283 3.06 -0.10 -21.62
C LEU A 283 2.01 0.50 -22.55
N ARG A 284 2.43 1.10 -23.66
CA ARG A 284 1.52 1.52 -24.74
C ARG A 284 1.09 0.31 -25.55
N LEU A 285 -0.22 0.13 -25.70
CA LEU A 285 -0.80 -0.95 -26.47
C LEU A 285 -0.95 -0.50 -27.92
N LEU A 286 0.05 -0.85 -28.74
CA LEU A 286 0.05 -0.55 -30.18
C LEU A 286 -0.55 -1.71 -30.98
N PRO A 287 -1.26 -1.44 -32.10
CA PRO A 287 -1.62 -2.47 -33.05
C PRO A 287 -0.40 -3.28 -33.50
N GLY A 288 -0.53 -4.61 -33.55
CA GLY A 288 0.57 -5.51 -33.93
C GLY A 288 1.62 -5.78 -32.85
N LEU A 289 1.46 -5.22 -31.64
CA LEU A 289 2.31 -5.56 -30.49
C LEU A 289 1.97 -6.96 -29.97
N THR A 290 2.97 -7.80 -29.82
CA THR A 290 2.85 -9.17 -29.33
C THR A 290 3.94 -9.48 -28.30
N VAL A 291 3.65 -10.45 -27.42
CA VAL A 291 4.61 -11.03 -26.47
C VAL A 291 4.56 -12.54 -26.58
N ASP A 292 5.73 -13.17 -26.74
CA ASP A 292 5.86 -14.62 -26.98
C ASP A 292 4.97 -15.10 -28.14
N SER A 293 4.95 -14.31 -29.24
CA SER A 293 4.14 -14.55 -30.44
C SER A 293 2.62 -14.53 -30.22
N ALA A 294 2.15 -14.14 -29.04
CA ALA A 294 0.73 -13.97 -28.75
C ALA A 294 0.33 -12.48 -28.78
N THR A 295 -0.79 -12.18 -29.43
CA THR A 295 -1.44 -10.87 -29.32
C THR A 295 -1.81 -10.60 -27.87
N ILE A 296 -1.60 -9.36 -27.42
CA ILE A 296 -1.99 -8.94 -26.07
C ILE A 296 -3.52 -8.80 -26.03
N ARG A 297 -4.17 -9.63 -25.21
CA ARG A 297 -5.64 -9.61 -25.05
C ARG A 297 -6.07 -9.12 -23.67
N THR A 298 -5.25 -9.31 -22.65
CA THR A 298 -5.58 -8.94 -21.27
C THR A 298 -4.35 -8.34 -20.57
N GLY A 299 -4.58 -7.51 -19.56
CA GLY A 299 -3.47 -7.00 -18.75
C GLY A 299 -2.79 -8.10 -17.92
N ALA A 300 -3.56 -9.11 -17.46
CA ALA A 300 -3.02 -10.27 -16.73
C ALA A 300 -1.95 -11.03 -17.53
N GLN A 301 -2.12 -11.14 -18.87
CA GLN A 301 -1.12 -11.75 -19.75
C GLN A 301 0.24 -11.04 -19.63
N VAL A 302 0.23 -9.71 -19.56
CA VAL A 302 1.45 -8.91 -19.46
C VAL A 302 1.93 -8.79 -18.02
N ALA A 303 1.04 -8.74 -17.03
CA ALA A 303 1.39 -8.69 -15.61
C ALA A 303 2.28 -9.87 -15.20
N ARG A 304 2.00 -11.07 -15.73
CA ARG A 304 2.86 -12.26 -15.53
C ARG A 304 4.26 -12.13 -16.14
N LYS A 305 4.49 -11.14 -16.99
CA LYS A 305 5.79 -10.83 -17.59
C LYS A 305 6.53 -9.74 -16.80
N VAL A 306 5.87 -9.02 -15.90
CA VAL A 306 6.53 -8.01 -15.07
C VAL A 306 7.41 -8.72 -14.05
N MET A 307 8.70 -8.39 -14.06
CA MET A 307 9.61 -8.77 -13.00
C MET A 307 9.82 -7.56 -12.09
N VAL A 308 9.63 -7.79 -10.80
CA VAL A 308 9.91 -6.80 -9.76
C VAL A 308 11.02 -7.28 -8.83
N GLY A 309 11.59 -6.35 -8.08
CA GLY A 309 12.59 -6.64 -7.06
C GLY A 309 12.53 -5.62 -5.93
N VAL A 310 13.32 -5.90 -4.90
CA VAL A 310 13.49 -5.03 -3.72
C VAL A 310 14.98 -4.72 -3.57
N ASP A 311 15.29 -3.47 -3.21
CA ASP A 311 16.65 -3.10 -2.85
C ASP A 311 16.96 -3.54 -1.42
N VAL A 312 18.12 -4.18 -1.26
CA VAL A 312 18.60 -4.62 0.04
C VAL A 312 19.99 -4.07 0.32
N LEU A 313 20.27 -3.82 1.59
CA LEU A 313 21.60 -3.61 2.12
C LEU A 313 22.17 -4.98 2.53
N VAL A 314 23.40 -5.26 2.12
CA VAL A 314 24.09 -6.52 2.43
C VAL A 314 25.42 -6.19 3.10
N ALA A 315 25.72 -6.88 4.19
CA ALA A 315 26.97 -6.73 4.93
C ALA A 315 27.49 -8.09 5.40
N GLU A 316 28.82 -8.24 5.47
CA GLU A 316 29.43 -9.42 6.07
C GLU A 316 29.10 -9.49 7.56
N ALA A 317 28.73 -10.68 8.07
CA ALA A 317 28.39 -10.83 9.48
C ALA A 317 29.61 -10.57 10.40
N SER A 318 30.83 -10.74 9.90
CA SER A 318 32.06 -10.40 10.61
C SER A 318 32.21 -8.90 10.89
N SER A 319 31.51 -8.04 10.16
CA SER A 319 31.61 -6.57 10.29
C SER A 319 30.91 -6.01 11.53
N PHE A 320 30.21 -6.84 12.31
CA PHE A 320 29.47 -6.44 13.51
C PHE A 320 30.02 -7.07 14.80
N LYS A 321 31.25 -7.58 14.76
CA LYS A 321 32.00 -8.06 15.93
C LYS A 321 32.86 -6.96 16.53
#